data_AF-A0A4Q2ZUQ7-F1
#
_entry.id   AF-A0A4Q2ZUQ7-F1
#
_cell.length_a   1.000
_cell.length_b   1.000
_cell.length_c   1.000
_cell.angle_alpha   90.00
_cell.angle_beta   90.00
_cell.angle_gamma   90.00
#
_symmetry.space_group_name_H-M   'P 1'
#
loop_
_entity.id
_entity.type
_entity.pdbx_description
1 polymer ?
#
loop_
_entity_poly.entity_id
_entity_poly.type
_entity_poly.pdbx_seq_one_letter_code
_entity_poly.pdbx_strand_id
1 'polypeptide(L)' 'MPANETKTSFFIDKELLRKAKFIAWFERRAEKTVYNDAVGEYVAKWESENKAITEKRLQEMEGKQ' A
#
# COMPACT_ATOMS: atom_id res chain seq x y z
N MET A 1 -9.84 14.39 4.76
CA MET A 1 -9.04 13.34 4.09
C MET A 1 -8.94 13.73 2.62
N PRO A 2 -7.80 13.55 1.94
CA PRO A 2 -7.74 13.79 0.50
C PRO A 2 -8.71 12.84 -0.21
N ALA A 3 -9.31 13.29 -1.32
CA ALA A 3 -10.48 12.66 -1.96
C ALA A 3 -10.26 11.21 -2.48
N ASN A 4 -9.02 10.70 -2.48
CA ASN A 4 -8.66 9.41 -3.07
C ASN A 4 -8.09 8.39 -2.05
N GLU A 5 -8.25 8.62 -0.74
CA GLU A 5 -7.82 7.65 0.29
C GLU A 5 -9.02 6.87 0.84
N THR A 6 -8.96 5.54 0.81
CA THR A 6 -9.94 4.65 1.45
C THR A 6 -9.39 4.09 2.76
N LYS A 7 -10.19 4.10 3.82
CA LYS A 7 -9.81 3.48 5.10
C LYS A 7 -9.86 1.95 4.98
N THR A 8 -8.76 1.29 5.29
CA THR A 8 -8.68 -0.17 5.37
C THR A 8 -7.98 -0.61 6.66
N SER A 9 -8.21 -1.85 7.07
CA SER A 9 -7.58 -2.49 8.23
C SER A 9 -6.90 -3.77 7.77
N PHE A 10 -5.67 -4.01 8.22
CA PHE A 10 -4.90 -5.20 7.89
C PHE A 10 -4.06 -5.67 9.08
N PHE A 11 -3.62 -6.92 9.04
CA PHE A 11 -2.66 -7.46 10.00
C PHE A 11 -1.24 -7.28 9.49
N ILE A 12 -0.35 -6.85 10.38
CA ILE A 12 1.08 -6.67 10.09
C ILE A 12 1.90 -7.25 11.23
N ASP A 13 3.06 -7.80 10.90
CA ASP A 13 4.03 -8.25 11.88
C ASP A 13 4.44 -7.10 12.83
N LYS A 14 4.58 -7.43 14.12
CA LYS A 14 4.83 -6.45 15.18
C LYS A 14 6.19 -5.77 15.03
N GLU A 15 7.21 -6.51 14.59
CA GLU A 15 8.55 -5.96 14.40
C GLU A 15 8.58 -5.04 13.17
N LEU A 16 7.93 -5.45 12.08
CA LEU A 16 7.77 -4.61 10.90
C LEU A 16 7.05 -3.29 11.23
N LEU A 17 5.96 -3.35 11.99
CA LEU A 17 5.25 -2.15 12.45
C LEU A 17 6.18 -1.21 13.23
N ARG A 18 7.00 -1.75 14.13
CA ARG A 18 7.94 -0.95 14.93
C ARG A 18 9.01 -0.28 14.05
N LYS A 19 9.55 -0.99 13.07
CA LYS A 19 10.53 -0.45 12.12
C LYS A 19 9.92 0.65 11.25
N ALA A 20 8.72 0.42 10.72
CA ALA A 20 8.01 1.41 9.89
C ALA A 20 7.72 2.71 10.67
N LYS A 21 7.29 2.60 11.93
CA LYS A 21 7.10 3.76 12.82
C LYS A 21 8.37 4.54 13.08
N PHE A 22 9.49 3.84 13.30
CA PHE A 22 10.78 4.48 13.46
C PHE A 22 11.21 5.24 12.21
N ILE A 23 11.06 4.64 11.02
CA ILE A 23 11.35 5.28 9.73
C ILE A 23 10.49 6.53 9.55
N ALA A 24 9.18 6.44 9.77
CA ALA A 24 8.27 7.58 9.66
C ALA A 24 8.71 8.75 10.57
N TRP A 25 9.08 8.43 11.82
CA TRP A 25 9.59 9.42 12.77
C TRP A 25 10.92 10.04 12.31
N PHE A 26 11.87 9.21 11.88
CA PHE A 26 13.21 9.64 11.44
C PHE A 26 13.14 10.55 10.21
N GLU A 27 12.31 10.19 9.22
CA GLU A 27 12.10 10.96 7.99
C GLU A 27 11.16 12.17 8.18
N ARG A 28 10.58 12.36 9.36
CA ARG A 28 9.55 13.38 9.66
C ARG A 28 8.34 13.29 8.73
N ARG A 29 7.90 12.07 8.41
CA ARG A 29 6.75 11.77 7.54
C ARG A 29 5.62 11.16 8.35
N ALA A 30 4.39 11.27 7.84
CA ALA A 30 3.26 10.59 8.46
C ALA A 30 3.38 9.08 8.25
N GLU A 31 3.06 8.27 9.27
CA GLU A 31 3.12 6.79 9.17
C GLU A 31 2.34 6.28 7.95
N LYS A 32 1.15 6.85 7.69
CA LYS A 32 0.32 6.51 6.53
C LYS A 32 1.04 6.69 5.19
N THR A 33 1.92 7.68 5.09
CA THR A 33 2.68 7.93 3.85
C THR A 33 3.71 6.84 3.65
N VAL A 34 4.41 6.42 4.73
CA VAL A 34 5.35 5.30 4.67
C VAL A 34 4.66 4.00 4.26
N TYR A 35 3.47 3.71 4.80
CA TYR A 35 2.71 2.52 4.39
C TYR A 35 2.21 2.61 2.95
N ASN A 36 1.72 3.77 2.51
CA ASN A 36 1.27 3.96 1.13
C ASN A 36 2.42 3.79 0.13
N ASP A 37 3.59 4.34 0.42
CA ASP A 37 4.78 4.17 -0.42
C ASP A 37 5.17 2.69 -0.49
N ALA A 38 5.24 1.99 0.65
CA ALA A 38 5.61 0.58 0.68
C ALA A 38 4.64 -0.31 -0.12
N VAL A 39 3.33 -0.04 -0.02
CA VAL A 39 2.32 -0.74 -0.82
C VAL A 39 2.46 -0.40 -2.31
N GLY A 40 2.66 0.89 -2.64
CA GLY A 40 2.87 1.35 -4.01
C GLY A 40 4.11 0.75 -4.67
N GLU A 41 5.23 0.70 -3.95
CA GLU A 41 6.47 0.07 -4.41
C GLU A 41 6.28 -1.43 -4.66
N TYR A 42 5.57 -2.14 -3.79
CA TYR A 42 5.27 -3.55 -3.98
C TYR A 42 4.44 -3.78 -5.25
N VAL A 43 3.38 -2.98 -5.46
CA VAL A 43 2.55 -3.05 -6.67
C VAL A 43 3.38 -2.76 -7.92
N ALA A 44 4.15 -1.66 -7.93
CA ALA A 44 4.97 -1.28 -9.06
C ALA A 44 6.00 -2.36 -9.42
N LYS A 45 6.64 -2.97 -8.41
CA LYS A 45 7.54 -4.11 -8.60
C LYS A 45 6.80 -5.28 -9.24
N TRP A 46 5.64 -5.66 -8.69
CA TRP A 46 4.88 -6.78 -9.22
C TRP A 46 4.45 -6.56 -10.68
N GLU A 47 3.99 -5.36 -11.02
CA GLU A 47 3.59 -4.99 -12.39
C GLU A 47 4.75 -5.03 -13.37
N SER A 48 5.96 -4.64 -12.92
CA SER A 48 7.17 -4.72 -13.73
C SER A 48 7.52 -6.17 -14.11
N GLU A 49 7.15 -7.13 -13.26
CA GLU A 49 7.43 -8.56 -13.44
C GLU A 49 6.28 -9.31 -14.13
N ASN A 50 5.02 -8.88 -13.98
CA ASN A 50 3.82 -9.71 -14.27
C ASN A 50 2.78 -9.08 -15.21
N LYS A 51 3.13 -7.99 -15.91
CA LYS A 51 2.25 -7.10 -16.69
C LYS A 51 1.39 -6.19 -15.80
N ALA A 52 1.16 -4.97 -16.28
CA ALA A 52 0.35 -3.97 -15.59
C ALA A 52 -1.05 -4.49 -15.23
N ILE A 53 -1.50 -4.14 -14.03
CA ILE A 53 -2.86 -4.37 -13.57
C ILE A 53 -3.73 -3.31 -14.24
N THR A 54 -4.52 -3.73 -15.23
CA THR A 54 -5.44 -2.82 -15.90
C THR A 54 -6.71 -2.62 -15.09
N GLU A 55 -7.34 -1.45 -15.26
CA GLU A 55 -8.65 -1.13 -14.68
C GLU A 55 -9.70 -2.24 -14.93
N LYS A 56 -9.67 -2.82 -16.13
CA LYS A 56 -10.52 -3.98 -16.49
C LYS A 56 -10.29 -5.19 -15.57
N ARG A 57 -9.03 -5.49 -15.22
CA ARG A 57 -8.70 -6.61 -14.32
C ARG A 57 -9.09 -6.34 -12.88
N LEU A 58 -9.04 -5.09 -12.42
CA LEU A 58 -9.52 -4.69 -11.10
C LEU A 58 -11.04 -4.89 -10.99
N GLN A 59 -11.79 -4.41 -11.98
CA GLN A 59 -13.25 -4.57 -12.03
C GLN A 59 -13.68 -6.04 -12.11
N GLU A 60 -12.92 -6.89 -12.82
CA GLU A 60 -13.14 -8.34 -12.85
C GLU A 60 -12.90 -9.03 -11.50
N MET A 61 -12.07 -8.46 -10.63
CA MET A 61 -11.86 -8.95 -9.25
C MET A 61 -12.99 -8.49 -8.32
N GLU A 62 -13.43 -7.24 -8.44
CA GLU A 62 -14.51 -6.67 -7.62
C GLU A 62 -15.88 -7.27 -7.94
N GLY A 63 -16.17 -7.57 -9.20
CA GLY A 63 -17.44 -8.19 -9.64
C GLY A 63 -17.57 -9.69 -9.36
N LYS A 64 -16.58 -10.31 -8.72
CA LYS A 64 -16.58 -11.73 -8.32
C LYS A 64 -16.81 -11.96 -6.81
N GLN A 65 -17.09 -10.89 -6.04
CA GLN A 65 -17.47 -10.99 -4.63
C GLN A 65 -18.99 -11.10 -4.45
#